data_AF-A0A078ARR7-F1
#
_entry.id   AF-A0A078ARR7-F1
#
_cell.length_a   1.000
_cell.length_b   1.000
_cell.length_c   1.000
_cell.angle_alpha   90.00
_cell.angle_beta   90.00
_cell.angle_gamma   90.00
#
_symmetry.space_group_name_H-M   'P 1'
#
loop_
_entity.id
_entity.type
_entity.pdbx_description
1 polymer ?
#
loop_
_entity_poly.entity_id
_entity_poly.type
_entity_poly.pdbx_seq_one_letter_code
_entity_poly.pdbx_strand_id
1 'polypeptide(L)'
;MLETIYLSRTSRFSKLLDIIGSSLGSLFWMIISESSSGLGLILLSLKLASSIILNTKAHQYFNSLRLTGTRYFDDNWFYSGAGQRKLTHVTDLIDSAIFLREKNLAPKIGLMGSGESGSITALSSVFNEPILFDAVVAHNPITDLVNHLFHDFENISPNISPQEFERRKFQAIQEYGNIQNFDTYESLLSLSPYHLPIIPEYSFLTDLLVTADEEHRLNYHSRKLICKLRELKQKDKTFVFFREFPEKQYNEDEKSAIQYSFLINSLLFR
;
A
#
# COMPACT_ATOMS: atom_id res chain seq x y z
N MET A 1 -20.37 5.84 53.10
CA MET A 1 -21.15 7.05 52.79
C MET A 1 -20.40 7.78 51.69
N LEU A 2 -21.09 8.07 50.58
CA LEU A 2 -20.62 8.58 49.26
C LEU A 2 -20.29 7.50 48.20
N GLU A 3 -21.36 7.01 47.57
CA GLU A 3 -21.39 6.52 46.19
C GLU A 3 -21.42 7.72 45.22
N THR A 4 -20.73 7.64 44.09
CA THR A 4 -20.88 8.58 42.96
C THR A 4 -21.30 7.80 41.73
N ILE A 5 -22.46 8.18 41.20
CA ILE A 5 -23.19 7.55 40.09
C ILE A 5 -22.92 8.34 38.78
N TYR A 6 -22.67 7.59 37.71
CA TYR A 6 -22.62 7.98 36.30
C TYR A 6 -23.98 8.45 35.75
N LEU A 7 -23.99 9.35 34.73
CA LEU A 7 -24.99 9.58 33.63
C LEU A 7 -24.80 11.03 33.10
N SER A 8 -24.96 11.46 31.83
CA SER A 8 -25.14 10.87 30.49
C SER A 8 -24.98 11.98 29.42
N ARG A 9 -24.47 11.64 28.23
CA ARG A 9 -24.53 12.42 26.96
C ARG A 9 -25.99 12.55 26.46
N THR A 10 -26.30 13.53 25.56
CA THR A 10 -27.18 13.40 24.34
C THR A 10 -28.06 14.60 23.91
N SER A 11 -27.76 15.89 24.19
CA SER A 11 -28.67 16.99 23.73
C SER A 11 -28.11 18.00 22.71
N ARG A 12 -26.82 17.98 22.35
CA ARG A 12 -26.24 18.98 21.43
C ARG A 12 -25.83 18.46 20.04
N PHE A 13 -25.88 17.16 19.79
CA PHE A 13 -25.51 16.57 18.48
C PHE A 13 -26.67 16.40 17.50
N SER A 14 -27.93 16.42 17.94
CA SER A 14 -29.08 16.21 17.05
C SER A 14 -29.35 17.40 16.13
N LYS A 15 -29.08 18.64 16.58
CA LYS A 15 -29.36 19.85 15.78
C LYS A 15 -28.40 20.11 14.61
N LEU A 16 -27.26 19.41 14.54
CA LEU A 16 -26.31 19.56 13.43
C LEU A 16 -26.56 18.58 12.28
N LEU A 17 -27.32 17.50 12.53
CA LEU A 17 -27.63 16.47 11.54
C LEU A 17 -28.81 16.83 10.63
N ASP A 18 -29.73 17.69 11.08
CA ASP A 18 -30.91 18.09 10.28
C ASP A 18 -30.59 19.10 9.16
N ILE A 19 -29.43 19.77 9.20
CA ILE A 19 -29.06 20.79 8.21
C ILE A 19 -28.33 20.20 6.98
N ILE A 20 -27.83 18.95 7.07
CA ILE A 20 -27.01 18.33 6.01
C ILE A 20 -27.83 17.38 5.11
N GLY A 21 -29.12 17.18 5.41
CA GLY A 21 -29.94 16.11 4.85
C GLY A 21 -30.48 16.25 3.42
N SER A 22 -30.13 17.26 2.62
CA SER A 22 -30.84 17.51 1.34
C SER A 22 -30.03 17.70 0.07
N SER A 23 -28.70 17.57 0.06
CA SER A 23 -27.96 17.80 -1.20
C SER A 23 -26.59 17.11 -1.33
N LEU A 24 -26.50 15.78 -1.30
CA LEU A 24 -25.23 15.13 -1.69
C LEU A 24 -25.50 13.85 -2.50
N GLY A 25 -25.08 13.90 -3.77
CA GLY A 25 -24.98 12.75 -4.65
C GLY A 25 -23.99 11.72 -4.08
N SER A 26 -24.25 10.45 -4.36
CA SER A 26 -23.48 9.30 -3.88
C SER A 26 -22.01 9.38 -4.31
N LEU A 27 -21.10 9.47 -3.34
CA LEU A 27 -19.64 9.37 -3.52
C LEU A 27 -19.15 8.00 -3.06
N PHE A 28 -18.42 7.31 -3.93
CA PHE A 28 -17.93 5.93 -3.79
C PHE A 28 -16.39 5.91 -3.71
N TRP A 29 -15.79 5.05 -2.88
CA TRP A 29 -14.33 5.00 -2.62
C TRP A 29 -13.81 3.57 -2.41
N MET A 30 -12.53 3.31 -2.75
CA MET A 30 -11.88 1.98 -2.68
C MET A 30 -10.43 2.07 -2.15
N ILE A 31 -10.03 1.10 -1.31
CA ILE A 31 -8.65 0.89 -0.80
C ILE A 31 -8.22 -0.53 -1.23
N ILE A 32 -6.92 -0.78 -1.50
CA ILE A 32 -6.35 -2.10 -1.85
C ILE A 32 -5.17 -2.41 -0.89
N SER A 33 -4.98 -3.64 -0.38
CA SER A 33 -3.91 -4.06 0.57
C SER A 33 -3.48 -5.53 0.38
N GLU A 34 -2.16 -5.83 0.46
CA GLU A 34 -1.53 -7.17 0.30
C GLU A 34 -0.74 -7.64 1.54
N SER A 35 -0.89 -8.91 1.93
CA SER A 35 -0.05 -9.57 2.95
C SER A 35 0.57 -10.88 2.42
N SER A 36 1.66 -11.32 3.03
CA SER A 36 2.59 -12.39 2.61
C SER A 36 2.02 -13.82 2.46
N SER A 37 0.69 -14.01 2.56
CA SER A 37 0.02 -15.29 2.27
C SER A 37 -1.38 -15.13 1.65
N GLY A 38 -1.72 -13.94 1.17
CA GLY A 38 -3.03 -13.61 0.61
C GLY A 38 -3.39 -12.15 0.86
N LEU A 39 -4.00 -11.51 -0.15
CA LEU A 39 -4.47 -10.13 -0.10
C LEU A 39 -5.71 -10.02 0.79
N GLY A 40 -5.58 -9.33 1.92
CA GLY A 40 -6.66 -8.97 2.84
C GLY A 40 -6.75 -7.45 2.98
N LEU A 41 -7.98 -6.93 2.91
CA LEU A 41 -8.31 -5.50 3.01
C LEU A 41 -9.02 -5.18 4.34
N ILE A 42 -8.59 -4.10 4.99
CA ILE A 42 -9.19 -3.52 6.20
C ILE A 42 -9.97 -2.22 5.83
N LEU A 43 -11.15 -1.98 6.42
CA LEU A 43 -11.61 -0.64 6.84
C LEU A 43 -12.08 -0.73 8.29
N LEU A 44 -11.59 0.21 9.09
CA LEU A 44 -11.94 0.44 10.49
C LEU A 44 -13.32 1.08 10.63
N SER A 45 -14.09 0.56 11.58
CA SER A 45 -14.87 1.38 12.51
C SER A 45 -14.90 0.63 13.86
N LEU A 46 -14.99 1.35 14.98
CA LEU A 46 -14.49 0.92 16.30
C LEU A 46 -15.49 0.13 17.18
N LYS A 47 -14.96 -0.98 17.76
CA LYS A 47 -15.36 -1.80 18.94
C LYS A 47 -16.44 -2.89 18.75
N LEU A 48 -16.28 -4.17 19.15
CA LEU A 48 -15.29 -4.84 20.01
C LEU A 48 -15.40 -6.39 19.88
N ALA A 49 -14.24 -7.06 19.76
CA ALA A 49 -13.96 -8.50 19.98
C ALA A 49 -14.46 -9.52 18.94
N SER A 50 -13.48 -10.20 18.31
CA SER A 50 -13.58 -11.28 17.31
C SER A 50 -14.33 -10.90 16.02
N SER A 51 -13.57 -10.43 15.02
CA SER A 51 -13.99 -10.28 13.61
C SER A 51 -15.30 -9.49 13.44
N ILE A 52 -15.25 -8.15 13.48
CA ILE A 52 -16.47 -7.31 13.51
C ILE A 52 -16.51 -6.20 12.45
N ILE A 53 -17.65 -6.25 11.74
CA ILE A 53 -18.39 -5.33 10.86
C ILE A 53 -18.43 -3.88 11.33
N LEU A 54 -18.56 -2.90 10.40
CA LEU A 54 -19.34 -1.67 10.65
C LEU A 54 -19.96 -1.05 9.38
N ASN A 55 -21.23 -0.70 9.52
CA ASN A 55 -22.13 -0.04 8.58
C ASN A 55 -22.81 1.11 9.34
N THR A 56 -22.95 2.29 8.74
CA THR A 56 -24.19 3.08 8.80
C THR A 56 -24.23 4.13 7.68
N LYS A 57 -24.79 3.72 6.53
CA LYS A 57 -25.43 4.57 5.48
C LYS A 57 -24.59 5.68 4.80
N ALA A 58 -23.55 5.30 4.06
CA ALA A 58 -23.18 5.84 2.74
C ALA A 58 -22.13 4.90 2.12
N HIS A 59 -22.43 4.31 0.97
CA HIS A 59 -21.81 3.08 0.49
C HIS A 59 -20.38 3.30 -0.07
N GLN A 60 -19.35 2.80 0.63
CA GLN A 60 -18.01 2.56 0.08
C GLN A 60 -17.96 1.13 -0.47
N TYR A 61 -17.52 0.96 -1.73
CA TYR A 61 -17.31 -0.35 -2.33
C TYR A 61 -15.84 -0.75 -2.19
N PHE A 62 -15.61 -1.86 -1.51
CA PHE A 62 -14.36 -2.58 -1.55
C PHE A 62 -14.38 -3.60 -2.67
N ASN A 63 -13.48 -3.48 -3.65
CA ASN A 63 -13.22 -4.56 -4.59
C ASN A 63 -11.88 -5.21 -4.24
N SER A 64 -11.90 -6.53 -4.02
CA SER A 64 -10.69 -7.34 -4.06
C SER A 64 -10.33 -7.57 -5.52
N LEU A 65 -9.34 -6.84 -6.00
CA LEU A 65 -8.80 -7.05 -7.34
C LEU A 65 -7.95 -8.32 -7.34
N ARG A 66 -8.33 -9.26 -8.20
CA ARG A 66 -7.61 -10.51 -8.39
C ARG A 66 -6.58 -10.31 -9.49
N LEU A 67 -5.39 -9.91 -9.08
CA LEU A 67 -4.27 -9.70 -9.99
C LEU A 67 -3.64 -11.05 -10.39
N THR A 68 -3.13 -11.15 -11.61
CA THR A 68 -2.22 -12.26 -12.01
C THR A 68 -0.99 -12.26 -11.11
N GLY A 69 -0.30 -13.38 -10.89
CA GLY A 69 0.82 -13.41 -9.92
C GLY A 69 0.43 -13.75 -8.49
N THR A 70 -0.87 -13.90 -8.23
CA THR A 70 -1.39 -14.46 -6.97
C THR A 70 -1.72 -15.95 -7.15
N ARG A 71 -1.75 -16.73 -6.07
CA ARG A 71 -2.20 -18.15 -6.12
C ARG A 71 -3.72 -18.29 -5.93
N TYR A 72 -4.48 -17.28 -6.34
CA TYR A 72 -5.91 -17.22 -6.06
C TYR A 72 -6.70 -18.33 -6.77
N PHE A 73 -6.43 -18.56 -8.05
CA PHE A 73 -7.14 -19.55 -8.86
C PHE A 73 -6.38 -20.88 -8.93
N ASP A 74 -5.17 -20.83 -9.49
CA ASP A 74 -4.28 -21.96 -9.66
C ASP A 74 -2.83 -21.48 -9.82
N ASP A 75 -1.91 -22.42 -9.98
CA ASP A 75 -0.51 -22.09 -10.22
C ASP A 75 -0.30 -21.41 -11.58
N ASN A 76 -1.16 -21.67 -12.58
CA ASN A 76 -1.05 -20.97 -13.88
C ASN A 76 -1.34 -19.48 -13.73
N TRP A 77 -2.32 -19.12 -12.89
CA TRP A 77 -2.63 -17.74 -12.55
C TRP A 77 -1.46 -17.07 -11.83
N PHE A 78 -0.79 -17.79 -10.93
CA PHE A 78 0.44 -17.31 -10.31
C PHE A 78 1.54 -17.09 -11.36
N TYR A 79 1.86 -18.07 -12.20
CA TYR A 79 2.91 -17.93 -13.22
C TYR A 79 2.58 -16.90 -14.31
N SER A 80 1.30 -16.53 -14.49
CA SER A 80 0.90 -15.50 -15.46
C SER A 80 1.31 -14.08 -15.05
N GLY A 81 1.60 -13.83 -13.78
CA GLY A 81 2.03 -12.52 -13.25
C GLY A 81 3.29 -12.61 -12.37
N ALA A 82 4.09 -13.67 -12.52
CA ALA A 82 5.34 -13.88 -11.80
C ALA A 82 6.52 -14.05 -12.76
N GLY A 83 7.75 -13.98 -12.23
CA GLY A 83 8.98 -14.05 -13.00
C GLY A 83 9.09 -12.91 -14.02
N GLN A 84 9.41 -13.25 -15.27
CA GLN A 84 9.47 -12.30 -16.38
C GLN A 84 8.12 -11.61 -16.68
N ARG A 85 7.01 -12.15 -16.15
CA ARG A 85 5.67 -11.57 -16.31
C ARG A 85 5.24 -10.71 -15.13
N LYS A 86 6.11 -10.42 -14.16
CA LYS A 86 5.77 -9.60 -12.98
C LYS A 86 5.26 -8.20 -13.37
N LEU A 87 5.65 -7.68 -14.53
CA LEU A 87 5.07 -6.44 -15.05
C LEU A 87 3.56 -6.54 -15.31
N THR A 88 3.08 -7.71 -15.75
CA THR A 88 1.65 -7.99 -15.96
C THR A 88 0.85 -7.78 -14.68
N HIS A 89 1.39 -8.18 -13.53
CA HIS A 89 0.74 -7.99 -12.23
C HIS A 89 0.54 -6.50 -11.90
N VAL A 90 1.52 -5.65 -12.26
CA VAL A 90 1.42 -4.19 -12.08
C VAL A 90 0.45 -3.59 -13.08
N THR A 91 0.49 -3.99 -14.36
CA THR A 91 -0.43 -3.48 -15.38
C THR A 91 -1.87 -3.88 -15.08
N ASP A 92 -2.12 -5.08 -14.56
CA ASP A 92 -3.47 -5.51 -14.14
C ASP A 92 -4.07 -4.56 -13.09
N LEU A 93 -3.23 -4.06 -12.16
CA LEU A 93 -3.68 -3.11 -11.14
C LEU A 93 -4.00 -1.74 -11.75
N ILE A 94 -3.15 -1.27 -12.69
CA ILE A 94 -3.35 -0.03 -13.43
C ILE A 94 -4.63 -0.11 -14.26
N ASP A 95 -4.82 -1.15 -15.06
CA ASP A 95 -5.99 -1.35 -15.91
C ASP A 95 -7.28 -1.39 -15.10
N SER A 96 -7.22 -2.02 -13.92
CA SER A 96 -8.33 -2.04 -12.97
C SER A 96 -8.68 -0.65 -12.45
N ALA A 97 -7.67 0.16 -12.13
CA ALA A 97 -7.88 1.53 -11.69
C ALA A 97 -8.42 2.43 -12.83
N ILE A 98 -7.92 2.25 -14.07
CA ILE A 98 -8.46 2.91 -15.27
C ILE A 98 -9.94 2.58 -15.42
N PHE A 99 -10.31 1.29 -15.38
CA PHE A 99 -11.69 0.84 -15.49
C PHE A 99 -12.60 1.52 -14.45
N LEU A 100 -12.17 1.58 -13.19
CA LEU A 100 -12.94 2.20 -12.12
C LEU A 100 -13.16 3.71 -12.34
N ARG A 101 -12.14 4.40 -12.86
CA ARG A 101 -12.21 5.82 -13.17
C ARG A 101 -13.09 6.08 -14.39
N GLU A 102 -12.95 5.32 -15.47
CA GLU A 102 -13.76 5.42 -16.68
C GLU A 102 -15.24 5.14 -16.44
N LYS A 103 -15.55 4.17 -15.56
CA LYS A 103 -16.93 3.86 -15.16
C LYS A 103 -17.49 4.82 -14.12
N ASN A 104 -16.73 5.84 -13.72
CA ASN A 104 -17.08 6.79 -12.66
C ASN A 104 -17.47 6.09 -11.34
N LEU A 105 -16.90 4.91 -11.09
CA LEU A 105 -17.13 4.13 -9.86
C LEU A 105 -16.23 4.60 -8.72
N ALA A 106 -15.05 5.13 -9.04
CA ALA A 106 -14.12 5.71 -8.08
C ALA A 106 -13.43 6.94 -8.69
N PRO A 107 -13.94 8.17 -8.43
CA PRO A 107 -13.34 9.38 -8.98
C PRO A 107 -11.92 9.63 -8.43
N LYS A 108 -11.69 9.32 -7.15
CA LYS A 108 -10.35 9.31 -6.54
C LYS A 108 -9.95 7.90 -6.12
N ILE A 109 -8.68 7.57 -6.29
CA ILE A 109 -8.15 6.22 -6.04
C ILE A 109 -6.94 6.33 -5.12
N GLY A 110 -6.98 5.58 -4.01
CA GLY A 110 -5.86 5.44 -3.09
C GLY A 110 -5.35 4.00 -3.06
N LEU A 111 -4.04 3.83 -2.96
CA LEU A 111 -3.38 2.52 -2.85
C LEU A 111 -2.75 2.32 -1.47
N MET A 112 -2.76 1.08 -0.99
CA MET A 112 -1.98 0.67 0.19
C MET A 112 -1.21 -0.60 -0.15
N GLY A 113 0.12 -0.53 -0.10
CA GLY A 113 0.99 -1.68 -0.29
C GLY A 113 1.72 -1.99 1.01
N SER A 114 1.70 -3.24 1.44
CA SER A 114 2.47 -3.69 2.60
C SER A 114 3.36 -4.88 2.24
N GLY A 115 4.51 -4.96 2.91
CA GLY A 115 5.49 -6.02 2.69
C GLY A 115 6.15 -5.94 1.32
N GLU A 116 6.84 -7.01 0.96
CA GLU A 116 7.76 -7.05 -0.18
C GLU A 116 7.06 -6.83 -1.53
N SER A 117 6.20 -7.75 -1.96
CA SER A 117 5.47 -7.66 -3.24
C SER A 117 4.49 -6.50 -3.29
N GLY A 118 3.61 -6.39 -2.29
CA GLY A 118 2.49 -5.44 -2.34
C GLY A 118 2.93 -3.98 -2.39
N SER A 119 4.01 -3.66 -1.69
CA SER A 119 4.59 -2.32 -1.75
C SER A 119 5.25 -2.01 -3.09
N ILE A 120 5.95 -2.97 -3.71
CA ILE A 120 6.52 -2.83 -5.06
C ILE A 120 5.38 -2.58 -6.03
N THR A 121 4.32 -3.40 -6.02
CA THR A 121 3.18 -3.24 -6.92
C THR A 121 2.53 -1.87 -6.76
N ALA A 122 2.27 -1.44 -5.53
CA ALA A 122 1.67 -0.13 -5.26
C ALA A 122 2.54 1.03 -5.74
N LEU A 123 3.82 1.06 -5.35
CA LEU A 123 4.74 2.15 -5.72
C LEU A 123 5.05 2.16 -7.22
N SER A 124 5.23 1.00 -7.83
CA SER A 124 5.47 0.89 -9.28
C SER A 124 4.27 1.35 -10.07
N SER A 125 3.04 1.02 -9.63
CA SER A 125 1.83 1.50 -10.30
C SER A 125 1.73 3.02 -10.25
N VAL A 126 2.01 3.63 -9.10
CA VAL A 126 2.01 5.09 -8.96
C VAL A 126 3.11 5.75 -9.78
N PHE A 127 4.31 5.19 -9.83
CA PHE A 127 5.39 5.80 -10.61
C PHE A 127 5.24 5.63 -12.11
N ASN A 128 4.60 4.55 -12.57
CA ASN A 128 4.25 4.40 -13.98
C ASN A 128 3.06 5.29 -14.37
N GLU A 129 2.02 5.39 -13.53
CA GLU A 129 0.79 6.14 -13.82
C GLU A 129 0.41 7.11 -12.68
N PRO A 130 1.21 8.16 -12.43
CA PRO A 130 1.02 9.07 -11.29
C PRO A 130 -0.27 9.91 -11.36
N ILE A 131 -0.87 10.08 -12.54
CA ILE A 131 -2.13 10.82 -12.70
C ILE A 131 -3.32 9.95 -12.23
N LEU A 132 -3.18 8.63 -12.30
CA LEU A 132 -4.25 7.69 -12.00
C LEU A 132 -4.54 7.57 -10.50
N PHE A 133 -3.53 7.79 -9.66
CA PHE A 133 -3.63 7.58 -8.22
C PHE A 133 -3.45 8.90 -7.45
N ASP A 134 -4.36 9.16 -6.51
CA ASP A 134 -4.39 10.40 -5.73
C ASP A 134 -3.57 10.29 -4.45
N ALA A 135 -3.48 9.08 -3.88
CA ALA A 135 -2.69 8.79 -2.69
C ALA A 135 -2.14 7.37 -2.68
N VAL A 136 -0.98 7.17 -2.05
CA VAL A 136 -0.40 5.85 -1.82
C VAL A 136 0.26 5.76 -0.45
N VAL A 137 0.02 4.63 0.22
CA VAL A 137 0.75 4.22 1.42
C VAL A 137 1.58 3.00 1.11
N ALA A 138 2.86 3.02 1.48
CA ALA A 138 3.74 1.86 1.39
C ALA A 138 4.30 1.54 2.77
N HIS A 139 4.03 0.34 3.30
CA HIS A 139 4.51 -0.12 4.60
C HIS A 139 5.58 -1.22 4.47
N ASN A 140 6.73 -1.02 5.10
CA ASN A 140 7.92 -1.86 4.97
C ASN A 140 8.28 -2.19 3.50
N PRO A 141 8.41 -1.17 2.63
CA PRO A 141 8.59 -1.42 1.21
C PRO A 141 9.97 -1.93 0.81
N ILE A 142 10.01 -2.76 -0.23
CA ILE A 142 11.20 -2.96 -1.06
C ILE A 142 11.16 -1.95 -2.19
N THR A 143 12.09 -1.01 -2.18
CA THR A 143 12.14 0.07 -3.19
C THR A 143 13.25 -0.16 -4.20
N ASP A 144 14.30 -0.87 -3.81
CA ASP A 144 15.46 -1.18 -4.64
C ASP A 144 15.49 -2.69 -4.86
N LEU A 145 14.65 -3.15 -5.79
CA LEU A 145 14.40 -4.57 -6.04
C LEU A 145 15.66 -5.27 -6.58
N VAL A 146 16.44 -4.56 -7.40
CA VAL A 146 17.68 -5.09 -7.98
C VAL A 146 18.70 -5.36 -6.88
N ASN A 147 19.00 -4.36 -6.05
CA ASN A 147 19.93 -4.53 -4.93
C ASN A 147 19.44 -5.59 -3.94
N HIS A 148 18.13 -5.63 -3.71
CA HIS A 148 17.51 -6.63 -2.84
C HIS A 148 17.78 -8.06 -3.32
N LEU A 149 17.52 -8.34 -4.60
CA LEU A 149 17.69 -9.68 -5.17
C LEU A 149 19.16 -10.12 -5.27
N PHE A 150 20.10 -9.18 -5.41
CA PHE A 150 21.54 -9.49 -5.41
C PHE A 150 22.14 -9.66 -4.01
N HIS A 151 21.77 -8.81 -3.05
CA HIS A 151 22.54 -8.66 -1.82
C HIS A 151 21.73 -8.93 -0.55
N ASP A 152 20.44 -8.60 -0.53
CA ASP A 152 19.66 -8.75 0.69
C ASP A 152 19.30 -10.19 0.98
N PHE A 153 19.25 -11.06 -0.03
CA PHE A 153 19.05 -12.50 0.20
C PHE A 153 20.25 -13.15 0.87
N GLU A 154 21.46 -12.74 0.51
CA GLU A 154 22.69 -13.28 1.09
C GLU A 154 22.93 -12.76 2.52
N ASN A 155 22.44 -11.55 2.81
CA ASN A 155 22.53 -10.92 4.13
C ASN A 155 21.34 -11.26 5.05
N ILE A 156 20.49 -12.24 4.71
CA ILE A 156 19.37 -12.65 5.58
C ILE A 156 19.93 -13.42 6.77
N SER A 157 20.25 -12.67 7.84
CA SER A 157 20.50 -13.11 9.22
C SER A 157 21.36 -14.38 9.39
N PRO A 158 22.54 -14.30 10.04
CA PRO A 158 23.47 -15.44 10.19
C PRO A 158 22.87 -16.68 10.91
N ASN A 159 21.67 -16.56 11.48
CA ASN A 159 20.97 -17.60 12.23
C ASN A 159 19.86 -18.33 11.44
N ILE A 160 19.71 -18.08 10.14
CA ILE A 160 18.75 -18.82 9.31
C ILE A 160 19.26 -20.23 9.02
N SER A 161 18.36 -21.22 9.10
CA SER A 161 18.71 -22.59 8.71
C SER A 161 18.95 -22.66 7.19
N PRO A 162 19.90 -23.50 6.71
CA PRO A 162 20.17 -23.63 5.28
C PRO A 162 18.91 -23.96 4.45
N GLN A 163 17.98 -24.72 5.02
CA GLN A 163 16.71 -25.07 4.37
C GLN A 163 15.79 -23.86 4.19
N GLU A 164 15.70 -22.98 5.19
CA GLU A 164 14.87 -21.78 5.12
C GLU A 164 15.48 -20.75 4.15
N PHE A 165 16.81 -20.65 4.10
CA PHE A 165 17.52 -19.85 3.12
C PHE A 165 17.18 -20.28 1.68
N GLU A 166 17.35 -21.57 1.37
CA GLU A 166 17.03 -22.11 0.05
C GLU A 166 15.54 -21.94 -0.29
N ARG A 167 14.65 -22.09 0.68
CA ARG A 167 13.21 -21.87 0.49
C ARG A 167 12.91 -20.44 0.07
N ARG A 168 13.48 -19.43 0.76
CA ARG A 168 13.27 -18.01 0.43
C ARG A 168 13.86 -17.65 -0.92
N LYS A 169 15.06 -18.14 -1.21
CA LYS A 169 15.70 -17.95 -2.51
C LYS A 169 14.85 -18.55 -3.63
N PHE A 170 14.31 -19.74 -3.43
CA PHE A 170 13.41 -20.37 -4.39
C PHE A 170 12.13 -19.56 -4.58
N GLN A 171 11.51 -19.06 -3.52
CA GLN A 171 10.32 -18.18 -3.62
C GLN A 171 10.61 -16.91 -4.40
N ALA A 172 11.74 -16.25 -4.14
CA ALA A 172 12.14 -15.04 -4.86
C ALA A 172 12.38 -15.32 -6.35
N ILE A 173 13.02 -16.44 -6.68
CA ILE A 173 13.21 -16.86 -8.08
C ILE A 173 11.86 -17.17 -8.75
N GLN A 174 10.91 -17.79 -8.03
CA GLN A 174 9.57 -18.02 -8.56
C GLN A 174 8.82 -16.71 -8.81
N GLU A 175 8.97 -15.73 -7.93
CA GLU A 175 8.23 -14.48 -7.98
C GLU A 175 8.82 -13.46 -8.96
N TYR A 176 10.14 -13.29 -8.97
CA TYR A 176 10.82 -12.25 -9.74
C TYR A 176 11.68 -12.81 -10.89
N GLY A 177 11.91 -14.12 -10.91
CA GLY A 177 12.77 -14.77 -11.90
C GLY A 177 14.25 -14.76 -11.48
N ASN A 178 15.10 -15.30 -12.34
CA ASN A 178 16.54 -15.27 -12.11
C ASN A 178 17.12 -13.93 -12.56
N ILE A 179 17.53 -13.09 -11.59
CA ILE A 179 18.14 -11.78 -11.83
C ILE A 179 19.50 -11.85 -12.55
N GLN A 180 20.17 -13.01 -12.55
CA GLN A 180 21.41 -13.19 -13.31
C GLN A 180 21.19 -13.19 -14.83
N ASN A 181 19.95 -13.40 -15.28
CA ASN A 181 19.59 -13.23 -16.68
C ASN A 181 19.37 -11.74 -16.97
N PHE A 182 20.03 -11.24 -18.02
CA PHE A 182 19.93 -9.86 -18.48
C PHE A 182 18.48 -9.41 -18.76
N ASP A 183 17.66 -10.24 -19.42
CA ASP A 183 16.27 -9.88 -19.73
C ASP A 183 15.43 -9.70 -18.46
N THR A 184 15.66 -10.58 -17.47
CA THR A 184 15.01 -10.48 -16.17
C THR A 184 15.49 -9.26 -15.41
N TYR A 185 16.80 -8.98 -15.45
CA TYR A 185 17.39 -7.79 -14.83
C TYR A 185 16.76 -6.50 -15.35
N GLU A 186 16.68 -6.32 -16.67
CA GLU A 186 16.06 -5.14 -17.30
C GLU A 186 14.59 -5.03 -16.92
N SER A 187 13.85 -6.15 -16.93
CA SER A 187 12.45 -6.16 -16.49
C SER A 187 12.31 -5.74 -15.02
N LEU A 188 13.16 -6.23 -14.12
CA LEU A 188 13.11 -5.87 -12.70
C LEU A 188 13.58 -4.45 -12.43
N LEU A 189 14.50 -3.92 -13.23
CA LEU A 189 14.96 -2.54 -13.16
C LEU A 189 13.79 -1.59 -13.47
N SER A 190 12.98 -1.91 -14.48
CA SER A 190 11.75 -1.17 -14.82
C SER A 190 10.64 -1.30 -13.76
N LEU A 191 10.72 -2.30 -12.88
CA LEU A 191 9.78 -2.47 -11.76
C LEU A 191 10.29 -1.86 -10.46
N SER A 192 11.57 -1.58 -10.32
CA SER A 192 12.13 -1.13 -9.05
C SER A 192 11.74 0.33 -8.78
N PRO A 193 10.97 0.64 -7.71
CA PRO A 193 10.54 2.02 -7.43
C PRO A 193 11.68 3.03 -7.32
N TYR A 194 12.82 2.61 -6.80
CA TYR A 194 14.02 3.43 -6.67
C TYR A 194 14.68 3.76 -8.02
N HIS A 195 14.53 2.91 -9.04
CA HIS A 195 15.15 3.11 -10.36
C HIS A 195 14.21 3.76 -11.37
N LEU A 196 12.90 3.71 -11.12
CA LEU A 196 11.91 4.35 -11.98
C LEU A 196 12.18 5.86 -12.17
N PRO A 197 12.00 6.38 -13.40
CA PRO A 197 12.14 7.80 -13.67
C PRO A 197 11.02 8.56 -12.96
N ILE A 198 11.39 9.64 -12.28
CA ILE A 198 10.45 10.51 -11.57
C ILE A 198 10.33 11.77 -12.40
N ILE A 199 9.23 11.89 -13.14
CA ILE A 199 8.94 13.04 -13.99
C ILE A 199 8.37 14.14 -13.09
N PRO A 200 9.09 15.26 -12.85
CA PRO A 200 8.67 16.27 -11.88
C PRO A 200 7.24 16.75 -12.13
N GLU A 201 6.85 16.99 -13.38
CA GLU A 201 5.54 17.53 -13.76
C GLU A 201 4.35 16.72 -13.22
N TYR A 202 4.46 15.39 -13.17
CA TYR A 202 3.39 14.49 -12.73
C TYR A 202 3.58 13.99 -11.29
N SER A 203 4.81 14.03 -10.77
CA SER A 203 5.15 13.53 -9.43
C SER A 203 4.51 14.32 -8.28
N PHE A 204 3.87 15.45 -8.59
CA PHE A 204 3.17 16.30 -7.61
C PHE A 204 1.67 15.99 -7.48
N LEU A 205 1.15 15.00 -8.22
CA LEU A 205 -0.28 14.69 -8.24
C LEU A 205 -0.68 13.60 -7.24
N THR A 206 0.26 12.78 -6.75
CA THR A 206 -0.03 11.73 -5.76
C THR A 206 0.58 12.06 -4.41
N ASP A 207 -0.22 11.94 -3.34
CA ASP A 207 0.29 12.02 -1.97
C ASP A 207 0.92 10.68 -1.57
N LEU A 208 2.14 10.69 -1.03
CA LEU A 208 2.87 9.47 -0.69
C LEU A 208 3.23 9.44 0.79
N LEU A 209 2.82 8.39 1.49
CA LEU A 209 3.31 8.04 2.82
C LEU A 209 4.07 6.73 2.77
N VAL A 210 5.37 6.78 3.07
CA VAL A 210 6.16 5.58 3.33
C VAL A 210 6.25 5.37 4.83
N THR A 211 5.95 4.16 5.28
CA THR A 211 6.12 3.75 6.67
C THR A 211 7.04 2.55 6.78
N ALA A 212 7.81 2.48 7.85
CA ALA A 212 8.69 1.34 8.12
C ALA A 212 8.76 1.08 9.63
N ASP A 213 8.89 -0.18 10.03
CA ASP A 213 9.26 -0.50 11.41
C ASP A 213 10.77 -0.31 11.59
N GLU A 214 11.16 0.23 12.74
CA GLU A 214 12.56 0.54 13.04
C GLU A 214 13.47 -0.68 12.91
N GLU A 215 13.03 -1.83 13.45
CA GLU A 215 13.76 -3.09 13.42
C GLU A 215 13.57 -3.88 12.10
N HIS A 216 12.76 -3.36 11.17
CA HIS A 216 12.57 -4.05 9.90
C HIS A 216 13.89 -4.11 9.14
N ARG A 217 14.32 -5.32 8.80
CA ARG A 217 15.60 -5.57 8.11
C ARG A 217 15.79 -4.72 6.85
N LEU A 218 14.70 -4.47 6.13
CA LEU A 218 14.67 -3.74 4.86
C LEU A 218 14.27 -2.26 5.03
N ASN A 219 14.23 -1.72 6.26
CA ASN A 219 13.88 -0.32 6.53
C ASN A 219 14.73 0.67 5.71
N TYR A 220 15.99 0.32 5.44
CA TYR A 220 16.87 1.15 4.63
C TYR A 220 16.33 1.43 3.21
N HIS A 221 15.53 0.53 2.62
CA HIS A 221 14.86 0.80 1.33
C HIS A 221 13.89 1.98 1.40
N SER A 222 13.13 2.08 2.50
CA SER A 222 12.22 3.19 2.75
C SER A 222 12.99 4.50 2.81
N ARG A 223 14.10 4.50 3.56
CA ARG A 223 14.99 5.67 3.69
C ARG A 223 15.60 6.07 2.35
N LYS A 224 16.12 5.12 1.56
CA LYS A 224 16.70 5.38 0.22
C LYS A 224 15.70 6.07 -0.71
N LEU A 225 14.48 5.54 -0.81
CA LEU A 225 13.44 6.12 -1.68
C LEU A 225 13.04 7.53 -1.23
N ILE A 226 12.84 7.72 0.07
CA ILE A 226 12.46 9.02 0.63
C ILE A 226 13.55 10.07 0.41
N CYS A 227 14.82 9.71 0.58
CA CYS A 227 15.93 10.62 0.26
C CYS A 227 15.92 11.04 -1.21
N LYS A 228 15.80 10.08 -2.16
CA LYS A 228 15.68 10.37 -3.60
C LYS A 228 14.52 11.32 -3.89
N LEU A 229 13.33 11.03 -3.35
CA LEU A 229 12.13 11.84 -3.59
C LEU A 229 12.23 13.24 -2.99
N ARG A 230 12.89 13.40 -1.83
CA ARG A 230 13.08 14.70 -1.19
C ARG A 230 14.15 15.54 -1.91
N GLU A 231 15.19 14.92 -2.47
CA GLU A 231 16.20 15.61 -3.28
C GLU A 231 15.60 16.20 -4.56
N LEU A 232 14.66 15.49 -5.19
CA LEU A 232 13.96 15.95 -6.40
C LEU A 232 12.97 17.10 -6.13
N LYS A 233 12.63 17.40 -4.87
CA LYS A 233 11.70 18.49 -4.55
C LYS A 233 12.38 19.84 -4.72
N GLN A 234 12.05 20.52 -5.82
CA GLN A 234 12.36 21.95 -6.00
C GLN A 234 11.17 22.88 -5.74
N LYS A 235 9.93 22.38 -5.52
CA LYS A 235 8.74 23.23 -5.23
C LYS A 235 7.75 22.60 -4.24
N ASP A 236 7.11 23.47 -3.46
CA ASP A 236 6.31 23.27 -2.23
C ASP A 236 5.05 22.37 -2.30
N LYS A 237 4.83 21.57 -3.35
CA LYS A 237 3.52 20.94 -3.61
C LYS A 237 3.41 19.42 -3.48
N THR A 238 4.49 18.65 -3.26
CA THR A 238 4.32 17.21 -2.96
C THR A 238 4.25 16.98 -1.47
N PHE A 239 3.30 16.18 -1.04
CA PHE A 239 3.27 15.59 0.29
C PHE A 239 3.93 14.20 0.23
N VAL A 240 5.26 14.18 0.48
CA VAL A 240 6.02 12.93 0.62
C VAL A 240 6.39 12.82 2.09
N PHE A 241 5.73 11.91 2.78
CA PHE A 241 5.92 11.67 4.20
C PHE A 241 6.67 10.36 4.42
N PHE A 242 7.46 10.36 5.48
CA PHE A 242 8.12 9.17 5.99
C PHE A 242 7.81 9.06 7.47
N ARG A 243 7.37 7.89 7.91
CA ARG A 243 7.18 7.60 9.33
C ARG A 243 7.81 6.26 9.68
N GLU A 244 8.73 6.32 10.62
CA GLU A 244 9.32 5.15 11.22
C GLU A 244 8.55 4.81 12.51
N PHE A 245 8.24 3.53 12.73
CA PHE A 245 7.54 3.03 13.90
C PHE A 245 8.52 2.34 14.85
N PRO A 246 8.78 2.91 16.05
CA PRO A 246 9.57 2.24 17.08
C PRO A 246 8.82 1.03 17.64
N GLU A 247 9.53 -0.08 17.83
CA GLU A 247 8.99 -1.42 18.18
C GLU A 247 8.02 -1.40 19.37
N LYS A 248 8.31 -0.59 20.39
CA LYS A 248 7.58 -0.60 21.67
C LYS A 248 6.54 0.51 21.81
N GLN A 249 6.44 1.38 20.82
CA GLN A 249 5.61 2.58 20.91
C GLN A 249 4.25 2.39 20.25
N TYR A 250 4.16 1.56 19.22
CA TYR A 250 2.95 1.40 18.42
C TYR A 250 2.56 -0.06 18.27
N ASN A 251 1.30 -0.37 18.52
CA ASN A 251 0.72 -1.64 18.11
C ASN A 251 0.33 -1.61 16.62
N GLU A 252 0.06 -2.77 16.03
CA GLU A 252 -0.30 -2.89 14.61
C GLU A 252 -1.58 -2.12 14.23
N ASP A 253 -2.55 -2.03 15.15
CA ASP A 253 -3.80 -1.28 14.94
C ASP A 253 -3.54 0.23 14.85
N GLU A 254 -2.63 0.76 15.67
CA GLU A 254 -2.22 2.17 15.65
C GLU A 254 -1.42 2.50 14.39
N LYS A 255 -0.51 1.62 13.98
CA LYS A 255 0.21 1.75 12.70
C LYS A 255 -0.77 1.80 11.54
N SER A 256 -1.71 0.87 11.51
CA SER A 256 -2.78 0.82 10.49
C SER A 256 -3.66 2.06 10.53
N ALA A 257 -4.09 2.51 11.71
CA ALA A 257 -4.91 3.71 11.86
C ALA A 257 -4.21 4.97 11.31
N ILE A 258 -2.90 5.10 11.51
CA ILE A 258 -2.10 6.20 10.94
C ILE A 258 -2.07 6.12 9.41
N GLN A 259 -1.86 4.94 8.85
CA GLN A 259 -1.84 4.69 7.41
C GLN A 259 -3.21 5.00 6.77
N TYR A 260 -4.30 4.51 7.36
CA TYR A 260 -5.67 4.79 6.91
C TYR A 260 -6.04 6.27 7.04
N SER A 261 -5.67 6.90 8.15
CA SER A 261 -5.91 8.33 8.38
C SER A 261 -5.28 9.17 7.28
N PHE A 262 -4.05 8.85 6.88
CA PHE A 262 -3.39 9.51 5.76
C PHE A 262 -4.17 9.35 4.45
N LEU A 263 -4.54 8.12 4.08
CA LEU A 263 -5.31 7.88 2.84
C LEU A 263 -6.63 8.64 2.83
N ILE A 264 -7.39 8.55 3.92
CA ILE A 264 -8.68 9.24 4.04
C ILE A 264 -8.46 10.75 3.92
N ASN A 265 -7.43 11.30 4.58
CA ASN A 265 -7.17 12.73 4.54
C ASN A 265 -6.79 13.21 3.13
N SER A 266 -5.88 12.50 2.46
CA SER A 266 -5.44 12.81 1.10
C SER A 266 -6.56 12.67 0.06
N LEU A 267 -7.46 11.70 0.23
CA LEU A 267 -8.57 11.50 -0.71
C LEU A 267 -9.71 12.51 -0.48
N LEU A 268 -10.04 12.85 0.77
CA LEU A 268 -11.20 13.69 1.06
C LEU A 268 -10.93 15.20 0.98
N PHE A 269 -9.77 15.66 1.44
CA PHE A 269 -9.54 17.08 1.70
C PHE A 269 -8.59 17.76 0.70
N ARG A 270 -8.25 17.06 -0.37
CA ARG A 270 -7.44 17.57 -1.49
C ARG A 270 -8.30 18.10 -2.63
#